data_AF-W3AIX8-F1
#
_entry.id   AF-W3AIX8-F1
#
_cell.length_a   1.000
_cell.length_b   1.000
_cell.length_c   1.000
_cell.angle_alpha   90.00
_cell.angle_beta   90.00
_cell.angle_gamma   90.00
#
_symmetry.space_group_name_H-M   'P 1'
#
loop_
_entity.id
_entity.type
_entity.pdbx_description
1 polymer ?
#
loop_
_entity_poly.entity_id
_entity_poly.type
_entity_poly.pdbx_seq_one_letter_code
_entity_poly.pdbx_strand_id
1 'polypeptide(L)'
;MNQRSAVADKKAKLTEPKLKSSAKGLKDVMKSCIKFGVLGGVAGIFLAAFIICMKAIIVDAVNNASEVTRIFGIRVFGDYKSKKSSNRFADMLYRMSYGDASSDKDDFFKVLTANIDAYVNAFKDKNIDEIALVGRLKTSDMKEIAGSVNGAETSEVVKLAGDILTDAEAIRTINDKKYAIVALDRSTSKNDLRKQLEKLQGLEKTVIGAVLYD
;
A
#
# COMPACT_ATOMS: atom_id res chain seq x y z
N MET A 1 55.81 11.19 -72.30
CA MET A 1 54.79 10.12 -72.37
C MET A 1 55.20 9.03 -71.37
N ASN A 2 54.40 8.54 -70.43
CA ASN A 2 52.98 8.75 -70.20
C ASN A 2 52.69 8.49 -68.71
N GLN A 3 52.45 9.53 -67.89
CA GLN A 3 51.89 9.34 -66.54
C GLN A 3 50.51 8.65 -66.57
N ARG A 4 49.88 8.54 -67.75
CA ARG A 4 48.63 7.83 -67.99
C ARG A 4 48.74 6.31 -67.85
N SER A 5 49.89 5.67 -68.14
CA SER A 5 50.03 4.22 -68.02
C SER A 5 50.24 3.75 -66.58
N ALA A 6 50.92 4.56 -65.74
CA ALA A 6 51.08 4.25 -64.31
C ALA A 6 49.76 4.35 -63.51
N VAL A 7 48.80 5.16 -63.98
CA VAL A 7 47.46 5.28 -63.40
C VAL A 7 46.53 4.17 -63.90
N ALA A 8 46.74 3.66 -65.11
CA ALA A 8 45.99 2.54 -65.67
C ALA A 8 46.32 1.21 -64.95
N ASP A 9 47.60 0.93 -64.69
CA ASP A 9 48.01 -0.28 -63.96
C ASP A 9 47.58 -0.29 -62.49
N LYS A 10 47.50 0.88 -61.85
CA LYS A 10 46.99 0.99 -60.47
C LYS A 10 45.48 0.80 -60.37
N LYS A 11 44.71 1.09 -61.42
CA LYS A 11 43.27 0.81 -61.46
C LYS A 11 42.95 -0.68 -61.70
N ALA A 12 43.81 -1.41 -62.39
CA ALA A 12 43.61 -2.83 -62.68
C ALA A 12 43.85 -3.76 -61.47
N LYS A 13 44.50 -3.27 -60.39
CA LYS A 13 44.81 -4.04 -59.18
C LYS A 13 43.98 -3.71 -57.94
N LEU A 14 43.04 -2.76 -58.02
CA LEU A 14 42.04 -2.62 -56.96
C LEU A 14 40.92 -3.63 -57.24
N THR A 15 41.06 -4.80 -56.63
CA THR A 15 39.90 -5.66 -56.39
C THR A 15 38.91 -4.80 -55.60
N GLU A 16 37.76 -4.48 -56.20
CA GLU A 16 36.69 -3.77 -55.50
C GLU A 16 36.50 -4.44 -54.14
N PRO A 17 36.46 -3.67 -53.03
CA PRO A 17 36.09 -4.27 -51.77
C PRO A 17 34.71 -4.88 -52.00
N LYS A 18 34.63 -6.22 -52.00
CA LYS A 18 33.36 -6.91 -51.92
C LYS A 18 32.72 -6.37 -50.66
N LEU A 19 31.80 -5.41 -50.84
CA LEU A 19 30.84 -5.03 -49.82
C LEU A 19 30.24 -6.37 -49.42
N LYS A 20 30.63 -6.89 -48.25
CA LYS A 20 29.90 -7.97 -47.62
C LYS A 20 28.51 -7.40 -47.47
N SER A 21 27.61 -7.74 -48.39
CA SER A 21 26.20 -7.39 -48.38
C SER A 21 25.55 -8.13 -47.22
N SER A 22 25.95 -7.75 -46.02
CA SER A 22 25.37 -8.15 -44.76
C SER A 22 24.20 -7.23 -44.45
N ALA A 23 23.49 -6.78 -45.50
CA ALA A 23 22.20 -6.12 -45.34
C ALA A 23 21.26 -7.21 -44.82
N LYS A 24 21.18 -7.33 -43.49
CA LYS A 24 20.24 -8.22 -42.81
C LYS A 24 18.86 -7.92 -43.39
N GLY A 25 18.24 -8.91 -44.03
CA GLY A 25 16.91 -8.73 -44.60
C GLY A 25 15.93 -8.30 -43.51
N LEU A 26 14.81 -7.68 -43.91
CA LEU A 26 13.77 -7.20 -42.98
C LEU A 26 13.35 -8.28 -41.95
N LYS A 27 13.36 -9.57 -42.36
CA LYS A 27 13.10 -10.73 -41.50
C LYS A 27 14.18 -10.97 -40.42
N ASP A 28 15.45 -10.72 -40.72
CA ASP A 28 16.55 -10.86 -39.75
C ASP A 28 16.61 -9.70 -38.76
N VAL A 29 16.25 -8.49 -39.22
CA VAL A 29 16.04 -7.33 -38.34
C VAL A 29 14.87 -7.58 -37.40
N MET A 30 13.74 -8.07 -37.91
CA MET A 30 12.55 -8.40 -37.12
C MET A 30 12.83 -9.51 -36.08
N LYS A 31 13.55 -10.58 -36.46
CA LYS A 31 14.00 -11.61 -35.51
C LYS A 31 14.92 -11.04 -34.42
N SER A 32 15.79 -10.09 -34.78
CA SER A 32 16.65 -9.42 -33.80
C SER A 32 15.84 -8.55 -32.85
N CYS A 33 14.88 -7.76 -33.35
CA CYS A 33 13.96 -6.96 -32.53
C CYS A 33 13.16 -7.81 -31.54
N ILE A 34 12.68 -8.99 -31.95
CA ILE A 34 11.97 -9.90 -31.03
C ILE A 34 12.91 -10.39 -29.92
N LYS A 35 14.14 -10.80 -30.24
CA LYS A 35 15.12 -11.25 -29.24
C LYS A 35 15.45 -10.15 -28.23
N PHE A 36 15.74 -8.94 -28.71
CA PHE A 36 16.05 -7.81 -27.83
C PHE A 36 14.80 -7.29 -27.11
N GLY A 37 13.62 -7.40 -27.70
CA GLY A 37 12.35 -7.07 -27.07
C GLY A 37 11.99 -8.02 -25.92
N VAL A 38 12.19 -9.33 -26.09
CA VAL A 38 12.02 -10.30 -25.00
C VAL A 38 13.05 -10.08 -23.90
N LEU A 39 14.32 -9.88 -24.25
CA LEU A 39 15.38 -9.62 -23.28
C LEU A 39 15.12 -8.33 -22.48
N GLY A 40 14.74 -7.25 -23.18
CA GLY A 40 14.34 -5.98 -22.57
C GLY A 40 13.06 -6.09 -21.75
N GLY A 41 12.09 -6.90 -22.18
CA GLY A 41 10.86 -7.16 -21.44
C GLY A 41 11.12 -7.88 -20.12
N VAL A 42 11.92 -8.95 -20.13
CA VAL A 42 12.31 -9.67 -18.90
C VAL A 42 13.09 -8.76 -17.97
N ALA A 43 14.07 -8.01 -18.48
CA ALA A 43 14.83 -7.04 -17.69
C ALA A 43 13.93 -5.93 -17.11
N GLY A 44 12.95 -5.45 -17.87
CA GLY A 44 11.98 -4.46 -17.43
C GLY A 44 11.05 -4.97 -16.34
N ILE A 45 10.54 -6.20 -16.47
CA ILE A 45 9.72 -6.85 -15.42
C ILE A 45 10.54 -7.03 -14.14
N PHE A 46 11.79 -7.48 -14.27
CA PHE A 46 12.69 -7.65 -13.14
C PHE A 46 12.96 -6.32 -12.42
N LEU A 47 13.23 -5.26 -13.17
CA LEU A 47 13.46 -3.93 -12.60
C LEU A 47 12.19 -3.37 -11.94
N ALA A 48 11.01 -3.57 -12.53
CA ALA A 48 9.75 -3.17 -11.93
C ALA A 48 9.50 -3.89 -10.60
N ALA A 49 9.70 -5.22 -10.56
CA ALA A 49 9.60 -6.00 -9.33
C ALA A 49 10.61 -5.52 -8.27
N PHE A 50 11.84 -5.25 -8.68
CA PHE A 50 12.88 -4.71 -7.78
C PHE A 50 12.47 -3.35 -7.18
N ILE A 51 11.94 -2.41 -7.98
CA ILE A 51 11.46 -1.11 -7.49
C ILE A 51 10.30 -1.28 -6.51
N ILE A 52 9.37 -2.20 -6.79
CA ILE A 52 8.25 -2.50 -5.89
C ILE A 52 8.76 -3.04 -4.55
N CYS A 53 9.68 -4.01 -4.58
CA CYS A 53 10.32 -4.54 -3.37
C CYS A 53 11.07 -3.44 -2.61
N MET A 54 11.78 -2.55 -3.31
CA MET A 54 12.54 -1.49 -2.67
C MET A 54 11.63 -0.44 -2.02
N LYS A 55 10.50 -0.11 -2.66
CA LYS A 55 9.45 0.71 -2.03
C LYS A 55 8.93 0.05 -0.76
N ALA A 56 8.68 -1.27 -0.76
CA ALA A 56 8.19 -1.96 0.44
C ALA A 56 9.21 -1.95 1.59
N ILE A 57 10.52 -1.94 1.30
CA ILE A 57 11.59 -1.88 2.31
C ILE A 57 11.77 -0.44 2.84
N ILE A 58 11.77 0.55 1.95
CA ILE A 58 12.06 1.95 2.31
C ILE A 58 10.84 2.62 2.96
N VAL A 59 9.63 2.26 2.55
CA VAL A 59 8.42 2.88 3.07
C VAL A 59 8.13 2.30 4.46
N ASP A 60 8.50 3.07 5.48
CA ASP A 60 8.17 2.79 6.88
C ASP A 60 6.71 3.13 7.23
N ALA A 61 5.77 2.92 6.29
CA ALA A 61 4.36 3.21 6.48
C ALA A 61 3.55 1.92 6.65
N VAL A 62 2.47 2.00 7.42
CA VAL A 62 1.51 0.92 7.63
C VAL A 62 0.62 0.82 6.38
N ASN A 63 1.07 0.09 5.37
CA ASN A 63 0.38 0.03 4.09
C ASN A 63 -0.74 -1.01 4.03
N ASN A 64 -0.75 -2.01 4.91
CA ASN A 64 -1.64 -3.17 4.79
C ASN A 64 -2.16 -3.66 6.15
N ALA A 65 -3.42 -4.06 6.22
CA ALA A 65 -4.03 -4.66 7.41
C ALA A 65 -3.31 -5.93 7.89
N SER A 66 -2.85 -6.77 6.95
CA SER A 66 -2.07 -7.97 7.27
C SER A 66 -0.73 -7.63 7.93
N GLU A 67 -0.13 -6.48 7.60
CA GLU A 67 1.11 -6.00 8.21
C GLU A 67 0.86 -5.54 9.65
N VAL A 68 -0.23 -4.81 9.91
CA VAL A 68 -0.65 -4.44 11.28
C VAL A 68 -0.78 -5.69 12.15
N THR A 69 -1.50 -6.68 11.64
CA THR A 69 -1.74 -7.93 12.37
C THR A 69 -0.44 -8.70 12.61
N ARG A 70 0.41 -8.82 11.58
CA ARG A 70 1.64 -9.62 11.65
C ARG A 70 2.73 -8.98 12.51
N ILE A 71 2.92 -7.67 12.43
CA ILE A 71 4.03 -6.97 13.10
C ILE A 71 3.64 -6.55 14.51
N PHE A 72 2.42 -6.05 14.71
CA PHE A 72 1.98 -5.50 15.98
C PHE A 72 1.08 -6.45 16.78
N GLY A 73 0.62 -7.55 16.18
CA GLY A 73 -0.25 -8.53 16.85
C GLY A 73 -1.68 -8.03 17.09
N ILE A 74 -2.10 -6.98 16.38
CA ILE A 74 -3.39 -6.32 16.59
C ILE A 74 -4.34 -6.66 15.45
N ARG A 75 -5.57 -7.06 15.79
CA ARG A 75 -6.62 -7.34 14.81
C ARG A 75 -7.03 -6.06 14.09
N VAL A 76 -7.30 -6.15 12.79
CA VAL A 76 -7.89 -5.05 12.01
C VAL A 76 -9.39 -5.29 11.86
N PHE A 77 -10.21 -4.33 12.30
CA PHE A 77 -11.67 -4.41 12.23
C PHE A 77 -12.24 -3.91 10.90
N GLY A 78 -11.53 -3.02 10.22
CA GLY A 78 -11.91 -2.52 8.91
C GLY A 78 -10.68 -2.01 8.16
N ASP A 79 -10.69 -2.21 6.84
CA ASP A 79 -9.65 -1.72 5.96
C ASP A 79 -10.28 -1.02 4.74
N TYR A 80 -10.23 0.32 4.73
CA TYR A 80 -10.73 1.15 3.64
C TYR A 80 -9.57 1.70 2.81
N LYS A 81 -9.79 1.75 1.49
CA LYS A 81 -8.92 2.50 0.59
C LYS A 81 -9.68 2.96 -0.64
N SER A 82 -9.57 4.24 -0.94
CA SER A 82 -10.22 4.83 -2.11
C SER A 82 -9.67 4.19 -3.40
N LYS A 83 -10.56 3.60 -4.20
CA LYS A 83 -10.15 2.99 -5.48
C LYS A 83 -9.90 4.06 -6.52
N LYS A 84 -8.66 4.16 -7.01
CA LYS A 84 -8.25 5.09 -8.08
C LYS A 84 -8.21 4.48 -9.49
N SER A 85 -8.59 3.21 -9.67
CA SER A 85 -8.29 2.44 -10.89
C SER A 85 -9.53 1.91 -11.61
N SER A 86 -9.55 2.09 -12.94
CA SER A 86 -10.61 1.65 -13.86
C SER A 86 -10.29 0.38 -14.67
N ASN A 87 -9.15 -0.29 -14.46
CA ASN A 87 -8.74 -1.42 -15.31
C ASN A 87 -8.23 -2.66 -14.55
N ARG A 88 -8.43 -3.85 -15.13
CA ARG A 88 -8.21 -5.17 -14.48
C ARG A 88 -6.77 -5.40 -14.01
N PHE A 89 -5.78 -4.90 -14.75
CA PHE A 89 -4.37 -5.02 -14.36
C PHE A 89 -4.04 -4.20 -13.10
N ALA A 90 -4.58 -2.98 -13.03
CA ALA A 90 -4.40 -2.13 -11.87
C ALA A 90 -5.22 -2.63 -10.66
N ASP A 91 -6.34 -3.33 -10.88
CA ASP A 91 -7.06 -4.05 -9.84
C ASP A 91 -6.26 -5.24 -9.28
N MET A 92 -5.59 -6.01 -10.15
CA MET A 92 -4.68 -7.08 -9.74
C MET A 92 -3.50 -6.52 -8.92
N LEU A 93 -2.87 -5.43 -9.38
CA LEU A 93 -1.80 -4.76 -8.63
C LEU A 93 -2.28 -4.18 -7.30
N TYR A 94 -3.52 -3.69 -7.26
CA TYR A 94 -4.16 -3.17 -6.05
C TYR A 94 -4.32 -4.26 -5.00
N ARG A 95 -4.88 -5.43 -5.38
CA ARG A 95 -5.03 -6.57 -4.48
C ARG A 95 -3.68 -7.13 -4.01
N MET A 96 -2.69 -7.13 -4.89
CA MET A 96 -1.33 -7.53 -4.53
C MET A 96 -0.69 -6.58 -3.52
N SER A 97 -0.97 -5.28 -3.62
CA SER A 97 -0.35 -4.25 -2.77
C SER A 97 -1.08 -4.04 -1.44
N TYR A 98 -2.41 -4.14 -1.45
CA TYR A 98 -3.28 -3.73 -0.34
C TYR A 98 -4.22 -4.82 0.17
N GLY A 99 -4.13 -6.04 -0.38
CA GLY A 99 -4.98 -7.16 0.03
C GLY A 99 -6.44 -6.95 -0.34
N ASP A 100 -7.33 -7.26 0.61
CA ASP A 100 -8.80 -7.20 0.45
C ASP A 100 -9.41 -5.89 0.99
N ALA A 101 -8.66 -4.79 0.94
CA ALA A 101 -9.16 -3.48 1.35
C ALA A 101 -10.41 -3.08 0.55
N SER A 102 -11.46 -2.68 1.26
CA SER A 102 -12.71 -2.25 0.65
C SER A 102 -12.51 -0.93 -0.10
N SER A 103 -12.97 -0.91 -1.35
CA SER A 103 -13.07 0.32 -2.15
C SER A 103 -14.36 1.08 -1.92
N ASP A 104 -15.37 0.42 -1.35
CA ASP A 104 -16.65 1.00 -1.02
C ASP A 104 -16.68 1.38 0.47
N LYS A 105 -17.03 2.63 0.73
CA LYS A 105 -17.05 3.21 2.06
C LYS A 105 -18.21 2.68 2.90
N ASP A 106 -19.36 2.43 2.28
CA ASP A 106 -20.53 1.91 2.99
C ASP A 106 -20.31 0.45 3.41
N ASP A 107 -19.71 -0.36 2.53
CA ASP A 107 -19.35 -1.73 2.86
C ASP A 107 -18.23 -1.79 3.91
N PHE A 108 -17.26 -0.86 3.86
CA PHE A 108 -16.29 -0.71 4.94
C PHE A 108 -16.96 -0.48 6.29
N PHE A 109 -17.91 0.47 6.36
CA PHE A 109 -18.63 0.77 7.59
C PHE A 109 -19.45 -0.42 8.09
N LYS A 110 -20.17 -1.13 7.20
CA LYS A 110 -20.90 -2.36 7.57
C LYS A 110 -19.97 -3.42 8.19
N VAL A 111 -18.82 -3.68 7.56
CA VAL A 111 -17.85 -4.67 8.04
C VAL A 111 -17.22 -4.23 9.36
N LEU A 112 -16.84 -2.95 9.46
CA LEU A 112 -16.28 -2.37 10.68
C LEU A 112 -17.22 -2.55 11.86
N THR A 113 -18.49 -2.14 11.69
CA THR A 113 -19.48 -2.19 12.75
C THR A 113 -19.80 -3.63 13.13
N ALA A 114 -20.03 -4.52 12.17
CA ALA A 114 -20.28 -5.94 12.44
C ALA A 114 -19.11 -6.61 13.21
N ASN A 115 -17.87 -6.23 12.90
CA ASN A 115 -16.69 -6.76 13.59
C ASN A 115 -16.57 -6.24 15.04
N ILE A 116 -16.88 -4.97 15.27
CA ILE A 116 -16.91 -4.38 16.62
C ILE A 116 -18.02 -5.01 17.44
N ASP A 117 -19.22 -5.14 16.87
CA ASP A 117 -20.36 -5.78 17.54
C ASP A 117 -20.06 -7.24 17.87
N ALA A 118 -19.48 -7.99 16.94
CA ALA A 118 -19.06 -9.38 17.19
C ALA A 118 -18.05 -9.45 18.34
N TYR A 119 -17.12 -8.49 18.42
CA TYR A 119 -16.14 -8.42 19.51
C TYR A 119 -16.82 -8.11 20.85
N VAL A 120 -17.60 -7.04 20.92
CA VAL A 120 -18.33 -6.64 22.15
C VAL A 120 -19.23 -7.79 22.62
N ASN A 121 -19.95 -8.43 21.69
CA ASN A 121 -20.82 -9.56 22.00
C ASN A 121 -20.06 -10.80 22.50
N ALA A 122 -18.87 -11.09 21.95
CA ALA A 122 -18.05 -12.21 22.39
C ALA A 122 -17.43 -12.00 23.78
N PHE A 123 -17.30 -10.74 24.22
CA PHE A 123 -16.69 -10.37 25.50
C PHE A 123 -17.67 -9.68 26.45
N LYS A 124 -18.99 -9.96 26.34
CA LYS A 124 -20.02 -9.41 27.23
C LYS A 124 -19.70 -9.52 28.71
N ASP A 125 -19.07 -10.62 29.12
CA ASP A 125 -18.67 -10.88 30.50
C ASP A 125 -17.65 -9.86 31.05
N LYS A 126 -17.04 -9.04 30.18
CA LYS A 126 -16.03 -8.03 30.55
C LYS A 126 -16.57 -6.60 30.63
N ASN A 127 -17.89 -6.38 30.48
CA ASN A 127 -18.53 -5.05 30.46
C ASN A 127 -17.77 -4.07 29.56
N ILE A 128 -17.78 -4.35 28.26
CA ILE A 128 -17.17 -3.47 27.26
C ILE A 128 -18.19 -2.38 26.91
N ASP A 129 -18.30 -1.40 27.81
CA ASP A 129 -19.36 -0.40 27.72
C ASP A 129 -18.89 0.83 26.94
N GLU A 130 -17.57 1.12 26.96
CA GLU A 130 -16.98 2.26 26.28
C GLU A 130 -15.56 1.97 25.73
N ILE A 131 -15.40 2.15 24.43
CA ILE A 131 -14.20 1.98 23.62
C ILE A 131 -13.74 3.37 23.14
N ALA A 132 -12.47 3.71 23.35
CA ALA A 132 -11.89 4.94 22.83
C ALA A 132 -11.45 4.77 21.37
N LEU A 133 -11.85 5.66 20.46
CA LEU A 133 -11.28 5.75 19.12
C LEU A 133 -10.11 6.74 19.12
N VAL A 134 -8.90 6.20 18.95
CA VAL A 134 -7.63 6.92 19.03
C VAL A 134 -6.98 6.94 17.67
N GLY A 135 -6.47 8.06 17.21
CA GLY A 135 -5.83 8.09 15.89
C GLY A 135 -5.40 9.47 15.45
N ARG A 136 -4.59 9.49 14.39
CA ARG A 136 -4.07 10.71 13.74
C ARG A 136 -4.74 10.98 12.39
N LEU A 137 -5.95 10.48 12.21
CA LEU A 137 -6.79 10.82 11.07
C LEU A 137 -7.35 12.24 11.24
N LYS A 138 -7.90 12.79 10.15
CA LYS A 138 -8.66 14.04 10.24
C LYS A 138 -9.84 13.85 11.19
N THR A 139 -10.15 14.89 11.96
CA THR A 139 -11.25 14.85 12.93
C THR A 139 -12.60 14.53 12.28
N SER A 140 -12.81 14.94 11.01
CA SER A 140 -14.02 14.57 10.24
C SER A 140 -14.14 13.06 10.06
N ASP A 141 -13.04 12.40 9.69
CA ASP A 141 -13.01 10.97 9.36
C ASP A 141 -13.15 10.14 10.63
N MET A 142 -12.51 10.57 11.72
CA MET A 142 -12.68 9.97 13.04
C MET A 142 -14.13 10.07 13.54
N LYS A 143 -14.78 11.23 13.33
CA LYS A 143 -16.19 11.43 13.69
C LYS A 143 -17.12 10.55 12.87
N GLU A 144 -16.82 10.37 11.59
CA GLU A 144 -17.59 9.51 10.70
C GLU A 144 -17.46 8.04 11.10
N ILE A 145 -16.25 7.57 11.39
CA ILE A 145 -15.99 6.22 11.91
C ILE A 145 -16.77 5.99 13.22
N ALA A 146 -16.64 6.89 14.19
CA ALA A 146 -17.36 6.76 15.46
C ALA A 146 -18.89 6.83 15.27
N GLY A 147 -19.36 7.75 14.43
CA GLY A 147 -20.79 7.93 14.13
C GLY A 147 -21.39 6.73 13.42
N SER A 148 -20.67 6.10 12.49
CA SER A 148 -21.16 4.91 11.79
C SER A 148 -21.25 3.68 12.71
N VAL A 149 -20.36 3.55 13.69
CA VAL A 149 -20.42 2.43 14.65
C VAL A 149 -21.56 2.66 15.64
N ASN A 150 -21.69 3.88 16.18
CA ASN A 150 -22.75 4.21 17.15
C ASN A 150 -24.14 4.34 16.52
N GLY A 151 -24.24 4.59 15.22
CA GLY A 151 -25.51 4.69 14.50
C GLY A 151 -26.20 3.35 14.25
N ALA A 152 -25.47 2.24 14.37
CA ALA A 152 -26.01 0.89 14.22
C ALA A 152 -26.41 0.34 15.59
N GLU A 153 -27.63 0.66 16.03
CA GLU A 153 -28.42 0.00 17.09
C GLU A 153 -27.74 -0.39 18.43
N THR A 154 -26.57 0.16 18.77
CA THR A 154 -25.90 -0.12 20.03
C THR A 154 -25.54 1.20 20.68
N SER A 155 -25.89 1.33 21.98
CA SER A 155 -25.47 2.40 22.89
C SER A 155 -24.09 2.93 22.54
N GLU A 156 -23.81 4.24 22.65
CA GLU A 156 -22.53 4.89 22.27
C GLU A 156 -21.25 4.14 22.74
N VAL A 157 -20.91 3.03 22.09
CA VAL A 157 -19.83 2.14 22.52
C VAL A 157 -18.51 2.79 22.13
N VAL A 158 -18.45 3.48 20.99
CA VAL A 158 -17.22 4.09 20.49
C VAL A 158 -17.23 5.60 20.72
N LYS A 159 -16.36 6.08 21.60
CA LYS A 159 -16.17 7.52 21.84
C LYS A 159 -14.87 8.01 21.20
N LEU A 160 -14.98 9.09 20.44
CA LEU A 160 -13.83 9.76 19.83
C LEU A 160 -12.91 10.34 20.90
N ALA A 161 -11.64 9.91 20.90
CA ALA A 161 -10.60 10.47 21.76
C ALA A 161 -9.65 11.37 20.95
N GLY A 162 -9.28 10.99 19.72
CA GLY A 162 -8.35 11.76 18.88
C GLY A 162 -6.88 11.35 19.04
N ASP A 163 -5.95 12.29 18.85
CA ASP A 163 -4.50 12.00 18.85
C ASP A 163 -3.91 12.02 20.25
N ILE A 164 -3.82 10.86 20.89
CA ILE A 164 -3.23 10.74 22.23
C ILE A 164 -1.75 11.11 22.29
N LEU A 165 -1.01 11.17 21.17
CA LEU A 165 0.41 11.51 21.22
C LEU A 165 0.62 13.00 21.46
N THR A 166 -0.24 13.84 20.87
CA THR A 166 -0.03 15.30 20.84
C THR A 166 -1.13 16.11 21.53
N ASP A 167 -2.34 15.55 21.67
CA ASP A 167 -3.50 16.26 22.20
C ASP A 167 -3.78 15.90 23.68
N ALA A 168 -3.84 16.91 24.53
CA ALA A 168 -4.14 16.77 25.94
C ALA A 168 -5.61 16.39 26.20
N GLU A 169 -6.55 16.85 25.36
CA GLU A 169 -7.96 16.47 25.48
C GLU A 169 -8.16 15.00 25.16
N ALA A 170 -7.43 14.47 24.16
CA ALA A 170 -7.41 13.05 23.84
C ALA A 170 -6.92 12.19 25.01
N ILE A 171 -5.87 12.62 25.70
CA ILE A 171 -5.32 11.92 26.88
C ILE A 171 -6.34 11.91 28.04
N ARG A 172 -7.05 13.02 28.27
CA ARG A 172 -8.11 13.07 29.29
C ARG A 172 -9.27 12.15 28.92
N THR A 173 -9.69 12.20 27.66
CA THR A 173 -10.83 11.43 27.14
C THR A 173 -10.61 9.92 27.17
N ILE A 174 -9.36 9.46 27.04
CA ILE A 174 -9.03 8.04 27.12
C ILE A 174 -8.81 7.56 28.56
N ASN A 175 -8.49 8.46 29.50
CA ASN A 175 -8.16 8.09 30.87
C ASN A 175 -9.27 7.28 31.54
N ASP A 176 -10.53 7.64 31.30
CA ASP A 176 -11.69 6.99 31.91
C ASP A 176 -12.12 5.69 31.20
N LYS A 177 -11.45 5.32 30.10
CA LYS A 177 -11.81 4.17 29.26
C LYS A 177 -10.83 3.03 29.45
N LYS A 178 -11.30 1.78 29.33
CA LYS A 178 -10.44 0.59 29.46
C LYS A 178 -9.96 0.05 28.10
N TYR A 179 -10.77 0.23 27.06
CA TYR A 179 -10.53 -0.32 25.74
C TYR A 179 -10.27 0.77 24.71
N ALA A 180 -9.41 0.49 23.73
CA ALA A 180 -9.09 1.41 22.66
C ALA A 180 -9.05 0.71 21.29
N ILE A 181 -9.56 1.40 20.27
CA ILE A 181 -9.36 1.10 18.85
C ILE A 181 -8.45 2.17 18.27
N VAL A 182 -7.44 1.74 17.52
CA VAL A 182 -6.50 2.66 16.85
C VAL A 182 -6.91 2.87 15.39
N ALA A 183 -7.27 4.09 15.03
CA ALA A 183 -7.54 4.51 13.66
C ALA A 183 -6.27 5.05 13.00
N LEU A 184 -5.92 4.46 11.85
CA LEU A 184 -4.65 4.64 11.17
C LEU A 184 -4.87 5.13 9.75
N ASP A 185 -4.15 6.18 9.37
CA ASP A 185 -3.91 6.50 7.97
C ASP A 185 -2.90 5.48 7.42
N ARG A 186 -3.04 5.07 6.16
CA ARG A 186 -2.03 4.28 5.44
C ARG A 186 -0.69 5.00 5.27
N SER A 187 -0.65 6.31 5.48
CA SER A 187 0.59 7.11 5.56
C SER A 187 1.26 7.05 6.94
N THR A 188 0.58 6.52 7.97
CA THR A 188 1.11 6.45 9.35
C THR A 188 2.36 5.60 9.38
N SER A 189 3.42 6.11 10.00
CA SER A 189 4.65 5.35 10.13
C SER A 189 4.52 4.19 11.13
N LYS A 190 5.28 3.11 10.92
CA LYS A 190 5.29 1.98 11.86
C LYS A 190 5.79 2.41 13.24
N ASN A 191 6.71 3.37 13.28
CA ASN A 191 7.20 3.95 14.53
C ASN A 191 6.11 4.77 15.25
N ASP A 192 5.31 5.55 14.54
CA ASP A 192 4.21 6.31 15.15
C ASP A 192 3.12 5.38 15.69
N LEU A 193 2.77 4.33 14.95
CA LEU A 193 1.88 3.28 15.47
C LEU A 193 2.49 2.64 16.72
N ARG A 194 3.77 2.25 16.70
CA ARG A 194 4.45 1.70 17.90
C ARG A 194 4.34 2.65 19.10
N LYS A 195 4.62 3.94 18.93
CA LYS A 195 4.50 4.94 20.00
C LYS A 195 3.08 5.08 20.52
N GLN A 196 2.07 5.02 19.65
CA GLN A 196 0.66 5.04 20.09
C GLN A 196 0.36 3.82 20.95
N LEU A 197 0.79 2.63 20.53
CA LEU A 197 0.56 1.39 21.28
C LEU A 197 1.30 1.39 22.61
N GLU A 198 2.55 1.85 22.66
CA GLU A 198 3.33 1.99 23.89
C GLU A 198 2.66 2.98 24.86
N LYS A 199 2.13 4.11 24.33
CA LYS A 199 1.40 5.08 25.15
C LYS A 199 0.10 4.50 25.69
N LEU A 200 -0.65 3.75 24.87
CA LEU A 200 -1.87 3.06 25.31
C LEU A 200 -1.56 2.01 26.38
N GLN A 201 -0.50 1.25 26.21
CA GLN A 201 -0.03 0.28 27.19
C GLN A 201 0.40 0.97 28.50
N GLY A 202 1.13 2.10 28.41
CA GLY A 202 1.54 2.88 29.58
C GLY A 202 0.37 3.53 30.33
N LEU A 203 -0.77 3.73 29.66
CA LEU A 203 -2.05 4.17 30.25
C LEU A 203 -2.93 3.00 30.69
N GLU A 204 -2.40 1.77 30.71
CA GLU A 204 -3.11 0.53 31.05
C GLU A 204 -4.36 0.28 30.20
N LYS A 205 -4.35 0.73 28.94
CA LYS A 205 -5.45 0.56 27.99
C LYS A 205 -5.27 -0.72 27.20
N THR A 206 -6.36 -1.47 27.05
CA THR A 206 -6.38 -2.68 26.22
C THR A 206 -6.72 -2.29 24.78
N VAL A 207 -5.75 -2.46 23.88
CA VAL A 207 -5.99 -2.25 22.44
C VAL A 207 -6.70 -3.47 21.87
N ILE A 208 -7.94 -3.29 21.43
CA ILE A 208 -8.79 -4.38 20.94
C ILE A 208 -8.69 -4.59 19.43
N GLY A 209 -8.25 -3.56 18.71
CA GLY A 209 -8.03 -3.63 17.28
C GLY A 209 -7.63 -2.30 16.66
N ALA A 210 -7.45 -2.32 15.35
CA ALA A 210 -7.13 -1.16 14.53
C ALA A 210 -8.11 -1.02 13.36
N VAL A 211 -8.21 0.21 12.84
CA VAL A 211 -9.00 0.56 11.65
C VAL A 211 -8.06 1.27 10.70
N LEU A 212 -7.99 0.80 9.45
CA LEU A 212 -7.23 1.46 8.39
C LEU A 212 -8.18 2.27 7.51
N TYR A 213 -7.85 3.54 7.33
CA TYR A 213 -8.69 4.49 6.60
C TYR A 213 -7.82 5.41 5.73
N ASP A 214 -8.30 5.75 4.53
CA ASP A 214 -7.63 6.54 3.48
C ASP A 214 -8.43 7.80 3.13
#